data_AF-A0A1Q3EHM3-F1
#
_entry.id   AF-A0A1Q3EHM3-F1
#
_cell.length_a   1.000
_cell.length_b   1.000
_cell.length_c   1.000
_cell.angle_alpha   90.00
_cell.angle_beta   90.00
_cell.angle_gamma   90.00
#
_symmetry.space_group_name_H-M   'P 1'
#
loop_
_entity.id
_entity.type
_entity.pdbx_description
1 polymer ?
#
loop_
_entity_poly.entity_id
_entity_poly.type
_entity_poly.pdbx_seq_one_letter_code
_entity_poly.pdbx_strand_id
1 'polypeptide(L)'
;MSVPAFDNFSRARASRYSYNSPPSKPCAGFDYNGHECCQLASGDGFCFSHKGQKSWSIAGSVSLEERRRHANGGRCNGVAASTGNLCNRKIWGFTFCHSHRDQQPPAKFFEDVFDYFATPNRGSELATRSATVKENMMAFCLVKEEWSQNGRNARRRAEEEAEKRRNAAEEAQRAWQRQQEQEAAERRKKAEEEKKKAHAFAEKLRQEYARQKAAEEERQRKYERNREEQKRKEEEKQREAEELAKAKRMKDTKDKQDIVTRYRRSCIEFDKVSRFSDMRRASFTTIPWPVLRTQDAITPSEISWEFVEKFFHFVKDFLGPAVHRSLLEDARKRYHPNRWAAKNVVNSVVSKVEREQLESAGNTVSQAINSIFSTSFL
;
A
#
# COMPACT_ATOMS: atom_id res chain seq x y z
N MET A 1 55.90 13.37 3.43
CA MET A 1 54.70 12.87 2.74
C MET A 1 53.76 12.33 3.80
N SER A 2 52.74 13.12 4.12
CA SER A 2 51.89 12.98 5.31
C SER A 2 50.77 11.95 5.08
N VAL A 3 50.58 11.07 6.04
CA VAL A 3 49.50 10.07 6.09
C VAL A 3 48.44 10.58 7.06
N PRO A 4 47.13 10.58 6.74
CA PRO A 4 46.12 11.08 7.65
C PRO A 4 45.66 9.99 8.63
N ALA A 5 45.48 10.40 9.89
CA ALA A 5 44.86 9.64 10.96
C ALA A 5 43.35 9.48 10.73
N PHE A 6 42.84 8.27 10.95
CA PHE A 6 41.41 7.98 10.99
C PHE A 6 40.94 7.91 12.45
N ASP A 7 40.14 8.91 12.84
CA ASP A 7 39.46 8.97 14.13
C ASP A 7 38.29 7.97 14.19
N ASN A 8 38.31 7.15 15.25
CA ASN A 8 37.19 6.32 15.68
C ASN A 8 36.16 7.18 16.43
N PHE A 9 35.01 7.44 15.82
CA PHE A 9 33.84 8.00 16.51
C PHE A 9 32.72 6.97 16.65
N SER A 10 32.70 6.32 17.81
CA SER A 10 31.56 5.59 18.34
C SER A 10 30.46 6.56 18.75
N ARG A 11 29.28 6.51 18.11
CA ARG A 11 28.01 6.96 18.73
C ARG A 11 26.84 6.08 18.31
N ALA A 12 26.38 5.30 19.28
CA ALA A 12 25.09 4.62 19.28
C ALA A 12 23.94 5.63 19.09
N ARG A 13 23.12 5.42 18.05
CA ARG A 13 21.79 6.03 17.95
C ARG A 13 20.74 5.00 18.38
N ALA A 14 20.37 5.06 19.66
CA ALA A 14 19.14 4.47 20.13
C ALA A 14 17.96 5.27 19.55
N SER A 15 17.14 4.59 18.76
CA SER A 15 15.89 5.10 18.21
C SER A 15 14.86 5.29 19.33
N ARG A 16 14.68 6.54 19.77
CA ARG A 16 13.50 6.98 20.55
C ARG A 16 12.60 7.80 19.63
N TYR A 17 11.73 7.12 18.88
CA TYR A 17 10.51 7.74 18.36
C TYR A 17 9.33 7.22 19.20
N SER A 18 9.14 7.84 20.36
CA SER A 18 7.87 7.79 21.08
C SER A 18 6.95 8.79 20.39
N TYR A 19 6.01 8.30 19.60
CA TYR A 19 4.93 9.11 19.03
C TYR A 19 4.00 9.54 20.18
N ASN A 20 4.13 10.79 20.61
CA ASN A 20 3.06 11.48 21.34
C ASN A 20 1.86 11.61 20.39
N SER A 21 0.98 10.62 20.39
CA SER A 21 -0.32 10.74 19.73
C SER A 21 -1.14 11.78 20.50
N PRO A 22 -1.69 12.81 19.83
CA PRO A 22 -2.56 13.77 20.48
C PRO A 22 -3.78 13.06 21.10
N PRO A 23 -4.33 13.57 22.22
CA PRO A 23 -5.51 12.97 22.84
C PRO A 23 -6.64 12.90 21.82
N SER A 24 -7.15 11.69 21.60
CA SER A 24 -8.25 11.42 20.69
C SER A 24 -9.51 12.14 21.17
N LYS A 25 -10.10 12.96 20.29
CA LYS A 25 -11.36 13.68 20.56
C LYS A 25 -12.55 12.70 20.50
N PRO A 26 -13.63 12.93 21.26
CA PRO A 26 -14.87 12.16 21.12
C PRO A 26 -15.50 12.37 19.73
N CYS A 27 -16.20 11.34 19.23
CA CYS A 27 -16.89 11.36 17.94
C CYS A 27 -18.04 12.36 17.94
N ALA A 28 -18.09 13.24 16.94
CA ALA A 28 -19.18 14.22 16.76
C ALA A 28 -20.48 13.63 16.15
N GLY A 29 -20.63 12.30 16.17
CA GLY A 29 -21.77 11.60 15.58
C GLY A 29 -22.89 11.38 16.60
N PHE A 30 -24.11 11.20 16.13
CA PHE A 30 -25.25 10.81 16.96
C PHE A 30 -25.71 9.40 16.58
N ASP A 31 -26.15 8.63 17.56
CA ASP A 31 -26.81 7.36 17.31
C ASP A 31 -28.22 7.56 16.71
N TYR A 32 -28.88 6.46 16.33
CA TYR A 32 -30.23 6.48 15.75
C TYR A 32 -31.32 6.99 16.70
N ASN A 33 -31.02 7.14 17.99
CA ASN A 33 -31.91 7.69 19.00
C ASN A 33 -31.60 9.17 19.32
N GLY A 34 -30.58 9.75 18.69
CA GLY A 34 -30.17 11.14 18.91
C GLY A 34 -29.24 11.35 20.12
N HIS A 35 -28.63 10.30 20.66
CA HIS A 35 -27.61 10.43 21.71
C HIS A 35 -26.20 10.60 21.10
N GLU A 36 -25.34 11.33 21.81
CA GLU A 36 -23.94 11.55 21.40
C GLU A 36 -23.15 10.24 21.35
N CYS A 37 -22.33 10.07 20.31
CA CYS A 37 -21.52 8.87 20.12
C CYS A 37 -20.32 8.86 21.08
N CYS A 38 -20.29 7.88 21.98
CA CYS A 38 -19.24 7.74 22.99
C CYS A 38 -17.89 7.20 22.43
N GLN A 39 -17.78 6.94 21.13
CA GLN A 39 -16.57 6.38 20.53
C GLN A 39 -15.53 7.47 20.22
N LEU A 40 -14.25 7.08 20.16
CA LEU A 40 -13.16 8.00 19.83
C LEU A 40 -13.09 8.22 18.31
N ALA A 41 -12.91 9.48 17.91
CA ALA A 41 -12.82 9.89 16.52
C ALA A 41 -11.45 9.55 15.91
N SER A 42 -11.42 9.22 14.62
CA SER A 42 -10.22 9.40 13.81
C SER A 42 -9.98 10.89 13.54
N GLY A 43 -8.83 11.26 12.98
CA GLY A 43 -8.40 12.66 12.82
C GLY A 43 -9.36 13.61 12.08
N ASP A 44 -10.44 13.08 11.49
CA ASP A 44 -11.55 13.79 10.85
C ASP A 44 -12.76 14.08 11.77
N GLY A 45 -12.70 13.72 13.06
CA GLY A 45 -13.75 14.04 14.06
C GLY A 45 -14.90 13.03 14.14
N PHE A 46 -14.84 11.94 13.39
CA PHE A 46 -15.85 10.87 13.40
C PHE A 46 -15.20 9.49 13.63
N CYS A 47 -15.92 8.58 14.28
CA CYS A 47 -15.50 7.18 14.39
C CYS A 47 -15.82 6.42 13.10
N PHE A 48 -15.29 5.20 12.95
CA PHE A 48 -15.48 4.39 11.74
C PHE A 48 -16.97 4.15 11.41
N SER A 49 -17.81 3.95 12.42
CA SER A 49 -19.26 3.77 12.26
C SER A 49 -20.00 5.01 11.77
N HIS A 50 -19.39 6.19 11.90
CA HIS A 50 -19.95 7.48 11.49
C HIS A 50 -19.16 8.16 10.38
N LYS A 51 -18.19 7.46 9.79
CA LYS A 51 -17.35 7.92 8.69
C LYS A 51 -18.16 7.98 7.40
N GLY A 52 -18.94 9.06 7.26
CA GLY A 52 -19.95 9.25 6.20
C GLY A 52 -21.12 10.13 6.63
N GLN A 53 -21.32 10.36 7.93
CA GLN A 53 -22.36 11.25 8.48
C GLN A 53 -22.02 12.76 8.33
N LYS A 54 -21.57 13.21 7.15
CA LYS A 54 -21.23 14.63 6.94
C LYS A 54 -22.43 15.58 6.92
N SER A 55 -23.66 15.07 6.82
CA SER A 55 -24.87 15.88 6.87
C SER A 55 -26.12 15.02 7.07
N TRP A 56 -26.47 14.74 8.32
CA TRP A 56 -27.88 14.53 8.66
C TRP A 56 -28.42 15.86 9.16
N SER A 57 -29.36 16.40 8.39
CA SER A 57 -30.23 17.49 8.81
C SER A 57 -30.86 17.14 10.16
N ILE A 58 -30.84 18.09 11.10
CA ILE A 58 -31.75 18.08 12.26
C ILE A 58 -33.16 18.02 11.69
N ALA A 59 -33.74 16.82 11.65
CA ALA A 59 -35.13 16.63 11.27
C ALA A 59 -35.98 17.22 12.41
N GLY A 60 -36.42 18.47 12.25
CA GLY A 60 -37.35 19.11 13.18
C GLY A 60 -37.31 20.63 13.29
N SER A 61 -36.27 21.33 12.78
CA SER A 61 -36.10 22.75 13.11
C SER A 61 -36.90 23.75 12.26
N VAL A 62 -37.54 23.34 11.17
CA VAL A 62 -38.27 24.26 10.28
C VAL A 62 -39.58 23.63 9.81
N SER A 63 -40.69 24.32 10.10
CA SER A 63 -42.03 23.88 9.72
C SER A 63 -42.25 23.85 8.20
N LEU A 64 -43.18 23.00 7.72
CA LEU A 64 -43.55 22.96 6.30
C LEU A 64 -44.10 24.32 5.81
N GLU A 65 -44.81 25.02 6.69
CA GLU A 65 -45.39 26.35 6.47
C GLU A 65 -44.29 27.41 6.21
N GLU A 66 -43.22 27.41 7.00
CA GLU A 66 -42.07 28.30 6.80
C GLU A 66 -41.35 28.03 5.49
N ARG A 67 -41.19 26.75 5.11
CA ARG A 67 -40.60 26.38 3.82
C ARG A 67 -41.44 26.89 2.65
N ARG A 68 -42.77 26.77 2.72
CA ARG A 68 -43.69 27.31 1.71
C ARG A 68 -43.58 28.83 1.60
N ARG A 69 -43.59 29.55 2.74
CA ARG A 69 -43.46 31.01 2.77
C ARG A 69 -42.12 31.47 2.17
N HIS A 70 -41.04 30.76 2.45
CA HIS A 70 -39.71 31.07 1.92
C HIS A 70 -39.57 30.77 0.42
N ALA A 71 -40.16 29.66 -0.05
CA ALA A 71 -40.22 29.30 -1.48
C ALA A 71 -41.02 30.31 -2.30
N ASN A 72 -42.17 30.76 -1.78
CA ASN A 72 -43.00 31.78 -2.43
C ASN A 72 -42.29 33.14 -2.56
N GLY A 73 -41.27 33.39 -1.71
CA GLY A 73 -40.36 34.53 -1.84
C GLY A 73 -39.26 34.36 -2.89
N GLY A 74 -39.28 33.28 -3.68
CA GLY A 74 -38.28 32.95 -4.70
C GLY A 74 -36.91 32.60 -4.11
N ARG A 75 -36.86 32.02 -2.90
CA ARG A 75 -35.62 31.68 -2.19
C ARG A 75 -35.44 30.16 -2.06
N CYS A 76 -34.21 29.74 -1.80
CA CYS A 76 -33.82 28.33 -1.73
C CYS A 76 -34.40 27.58 -0.54
N ASN A 77 -35.01 26.41 -0.81
CA ASN A 77 -35.58 25.52 0.20
C ASN A 77 -34.56 24.64 0.94
N GLY A 78 -33.27 24.82 0.65
CA GLY A 78 -32.21 24.10 1.31
C GLY A 78 -31.99 24.61 2.73
N VAL A 79 -31.72 23.71 3.67
CA VAL A 79 -31.36 24.07 5.05
C VAL A 79 -29.84 24.13 5.15
N ALA A 80 -29.32 25.25 5.65
CA ALA A 80 -27.88 25.41 5.85
C ALA A 80 -27.42 24.57 7.04
N ALA A 81 -26.46 23.67 6.78
CA ALA A 81 -25.98 22.69 7.75
C ALA A 81 -25.42 23.32 9.04
N SER A 82 -24.85 24.53 8.94
CA SER A 82 -24.25 25.23 10.09
C SER A 82 -25.24 25.93 11.01
N THR A 83 -26.46 26.23 10.55
CA THR A 83 -27.41 27.09 11.28
C THR A 83 -28.78 26.48 11.48
N GLY A 84 -29.14 25.42 10.74
CA GLY A 84 -30.50 24.86 10.77
C GLY A 84 -31.59 25.76 10.14
N ASN A 85 -31.23 26.98 9.71
CA ASN A 85 -32.09 27.93 9.03
C ASN A 85 -32.19 27.70 7.51
N LEU A 86 -33.26 28.21 6.90
CA LEU A 86 -33.46 28.17 5.44
C LEU A 86 -32.46 29.05 4.69
N CYS A 87 -32.00 28.57 3.54
CA CYS A 87 -31.03 29.24 2.70
C CYS A 87 -31.60 30.54 2.11
N ASN A 88 -30.97 31.67 2.41
CA ASN A 88 -31.53 32.97 2.03
C ASN A 88 -31.25 33.39 0.56
N ARG A 89 -30.67 32.52 -0.27
CA ARG A 89 -30.32 32.83 -1.67
C ARG A 89 -31.56 32.81 -2.55
N LYS A 90 -31.74 33.85 -3.38
CA LYS A 90 -32.78 33.89 -4.41
C LYS A 90 -32.46 32.92 -5.55
N ILE A 91 -33.49 32.28 -6.09
CA ILE A 91 -33.39 31.34 -7.20
C ILE A 91 -34.52 31.61 -8.19
N TRP A 92 -34.24 31.40 -9.47
CA TRP A 92 -35.20 31.60 -10.56
C TRP A 92 -35.60 30.22 -11.10
N GLY A 93 -36.80 29.75 -10.75
CA GLY A 93 -37.44 28.57 -11.34
C GLY A 93 -37.01 27.19 -10.82
N PHE A 94 -35.98 27.10 -9.98
CA PHE A 94 -35.60 25.84 -9.31
C PHE A 94 -35.96 25.88 -7.83
N THR A 95 -36.10 24.72 -7.18
CA THR A 95 -36.44 24.62 -5.74
C THR A 95 -35.21 24.76 -4.83
N PHE A 96 -34.01 24.48 -5.35
CA PHE A 96 -32.75 24.54 -4.62
C PHE A 96 -31.68 25.34 -5.38
N CYS A 97 -30.79 26.02 -4.65
CA CYS A 97 -29.60 26.63 -5.22
C CYS A 97 -28.49 25.57 -5.41
N HIS A 98 -27.44 25.91 -6.15
CA HIS A 98 -26.34 24.98 -6.47
C HIS A 98 -25.72 24.31 -5.23
N SER A 99 -25.61 25.03 -4.11
CA SER A 99 -25.06 24.53 -2.85
C SER A 99 -25.97 23.52 -2.12
N HIS A 100 -27.21 23.35 -2.56
CA HIS A 100 -28.19 22.44 -1.96
C HIS A 100 -28.82 21.50 -2.99
N ARG A 101 -28.17 21.32 -4.16
CA ARG A 101 -28.69 20.48 -5.25
C ARG A 101 -28.91 19.03 -4.84
N ASP A 102 -28.14 18.55 -3.88
CA ASP A 102 -28.19 17.16 -3.40
C ASP A 102 -29.24 16.94 -2.29
N GLN A 103 -29.93 18.00 -1.85
CA GLN A 103 -31.06 17.87 -0.93
C GLN A 103 -32.30 17.46 -1.76
N GLN A 104 -32.77 16.23 -1.58
CA GLN A 104 -33.99 15.77 -2.23
C GLN A 104 -35.23 16.38 -1.55
N PRO A 105 -36.22 16.88 -2.30
CA PRO A 105 -37.48 17.30 -1.69
C PRO A 105 -38.23 16.08 -1.12
N PRO A 106 -38.98 16.23 -0.02
CA PRO A 106 -39.84 15.16 0.49
C PRO A 106 -40.90 14.80 -0.56
N ALA A 107 -41.15 13.50 -0.74
CA ALA A 107 -41.92 12.91 -1.84
C ALA A 107 -43.40 13.34 -1.96
N LYS A 108 -43.91 14.25 -1.11
CA LYS A 108 -45.30 14.74 -1.12
C LYS A 108 -45.49 16.14 -1.71
N PHE A 109 -44.55 16.63 -2.52
CA PHE A 109 -44.59 18.02 -3.03
C PHE A 109 -45.17 18.17 -4.46
N PHE A 110 -45.44 17.08 -5.19
CA PHE A 110 -45.68 17.15 -6.65
C PHE A 110 -47.12 16.92 -7.14
N GLU A 111 -48.13 16.79 -6.26
CA GLU A 111 -49.50 16.45 -6.69
C GLU A 111 -50.51 17.60 -6.80
N ASP A 112 -50.17 18.86 -6.49
CA ASP A 112 -51.17 19.96 -6.44
C ASP A 112 -50.91 21.15 -7.40
N VAL A 113 -50.18 20.98 -8.51
CA VAL A 113 -49.79 22.10 -9.40
C VAL A 113 -50.36 22.01 -10.83
N PHE A 114 -51.19 21.03 -11.17
CA PHE A 114 -51.59 20.75 -12.57
C PHE A 114 -53.09 20.84 -12.90
N ASP A 115 -53.87 21.71 -12.23
CA ASP A 115 -55.31 21.86 -12.49
C ASP A 115 -55.77 23.28 -12.90
N TYR A 116 -54.89 24.09 -13.51
CA TYR A 116 -55.21 25.50 -13.84
C TYR A 116 -55.25 25.87 -15.34
N PHE A 117 -55.16 24.92 -16.28
CA PHE A 117 -55.20 25.24 -17.72
C PHE A 117 -56.08 24.29 -18.56
N ALA A 118 -57.40 24.34 -18.35
CA ALA A 118 -58.35 23.80 -19.33
C ALA A 118 -59.69 24.57 -19.31
N THR A 119 -59.76 25.66 -20.07
CA THR A 119 -61.03 26.17 -20.61
C THR A 119 -60.86 26.57 -22.07
N PRO A 120 -61.76 26.13 -22.97
CA PRO A 120 -61.99 26.81 -24.23
C PRO A 120 -63.32 27.57 -24.16
N ASN A 121 -63.20 28.89 -24.21
CA ASN A 121 -64.29 29.83 -24.44
C ASN A 121 -64.26 30.25 -25.92
N ARG A 122 -65.37 30.08 -26.65
CA ARG A 122 -65.73 30.87 -27.86
C ARG A 122 -67.19 30.61 -28.25
N GLY A 123 -68.07 31.54 -27.86
CA GLY A 123 -69.35 31.83 -28.53
C GLY A 123 -69.12 32.39 -29.94
N SER A 124 -70.01 32.15 -30.91
CA SER A 124 -71.32 32.78 -31.16
C SER A 124 -71.20 34.07 -31.99
N GLU A 125 -71.98 34.16 -33.08
CA GLU A 125 -72.77 35.31 -33.59
C GLU A 125 -72.98 35.19 -35.13
N LEU A 126 -74.23 34.97 -35.58
CA LEU A 126 -75.18 35.92 -36.24
C LEU A 126 -74.80 36.27 -37.71
N ALA A 127 -75.68 36.47 -38.71
CA ALA A 127 -77.13 36.35 -38.88
C ALA A 127 -77.49 36.56 -40.38
N THR A 128 -78.64 36.00 -40.78
CA THR A 128 -79.67 36.51 -41.74
C THR A 128 -79.31 37.14 -43.10
N ARG A 129 -79.97 36.65 -44.17
CA ARG A 129 -81.08 37.38 -44.83
C ARG A 129 -81.85 36.54 -45.85
N SER A 130 -83.15 36.77 -45.86
CA SER A 130 -84.24 36.06 -46.53
C SER A 130 -84.92 36.99 -47.53
N ALA A 131 -85.58 36.36 -48.51
CA ALA A 131 -86.71 36.86 -49.32
C ALA A 131 -86.41 37.85 -50.45
N THR A 132 -86.59 37.36 -51.68
CA THR A 132 -87.46 37.99 -52.69
C THR A 132 -87.79 36.94 -53.75
N VAL A 133 -88.92 36.27 -53.54
CA VAL A 133 -89.55 35.29 -54.45
C VAL A 133 -90.86 35.89 -54.93
N LYS A 134 -91.13 35.71 -56.24
CA LYS A 134 -92.31 36.13 -57.04
C LYS A 134 -92.10 37.41 -57.82
N GLU A 135 -91.51 37.29 -59.02
CA GLU A 135 -92.00 37.97 -60.25
C GLU A 135 -91.22 37.65 -61.55
N ASN A 136 -90.52 36.51 -61.68
CA ASN A 136 -89.85 36.13 -62.95
C ASN A 136 -89.93 34.63 -63.27
N MET A 137 -91.10 34.02 -63.05
CA MET A 137 -91.30 32.56 -63.20
C MET A 137 -91.81 32.11 -64.57
N MET A 138 -92.07 33.01 -65.53
CA MET A 138 -92.59 32.64 -66.86
C MET A 138 -91.66 32.93 -68.05
N ALA A 139 -90.58 33.69 -67.88
CA ALA A 139 -89.50 33.76 -68.88
C ALA A 139 -88.51 32.57 -68.78
N PHE A 140 -88.68 31.71 -67.77
CA PHE A 140 -87.78 30.61 -67.41
C PHE A 140 -88.00 29.31 -68.21
N CYS A 141 -88.98 29.25 -69.14
CA CYS A 141 -89.33 28.01 -69.83
C CYS A 141 -88.69 27.84 -71.22
N LEU A 142 -88.29 28.90 -71.92
CA LEU A 142 -87.62 28.80 -73.23
C LEU A 142 -86.09 28.99 -73.19
N VAL A 143 -85.57 29.60 -72.12
CA VAL A 143 -84.13 29.57 -71.77
C VAL A 143 -83.75 28.23 -71.09
N LYS A 144 -84.75 27.47 -70.62
CA LYS A 144 -84.59 26.22 -69.86
C LYS A 144 -83.93 25.10 -70.67
N GLU A 145 -84.17 25.03 -71.98
CA GLU A 145 -83.62 23.95 -72.83
C GLU A 145 -82.17 24.22 -73.25
N GLU A 146 -81.81 25.46 -73.56
CA GLU A 146 -80.41 25.86 -73.80
C GLU A 146 -79.58 25.85 -72.50
N TRP A 147 -80.14 26.27 -71.35
CA TRP A 147 -79.48 26.11 -70.04
C TRP A 147 -79.45 24.65 -69.57
N SER A 148 -80.33 23.78 -70.07
CA SER A 148 -80.32 22.34 -69.78
C SER A 148 -79.25 21.61 -70.60
N GLN A 149 -79.04 21.97 -71.88
CA GLN A 149 -77.91 21.46 -72.66
C GLN A 149 -76.56 22.03 -72.19
N ASN A 150 -76.46 23.34 -71.94
CA ASN A 150 -75.25 23.93 -71.34
C ASN A 150 -75.01 23.45 -69.90
N GLY A 151 -76.07 23.23 -69.11
CA GLY A 151 -75.97 22.65 -67.77
C GLY A 151 -75.52 21.19 -67.78
N ARG A 152 -75.95 20.38 -68.75
CA ARG A 152 -75.45 19.01 -68.95
C ARG A 152 -73.99 18.99 -69.40
N ASN A 153 -73.59 19.88 -70.32
CA ASN A 153 -72.20 20.01 -70.74
C ASN A 153 -71.30 20.58 -69.63
N ALA A 154 -71.80 21.52 -68.83
CA ALA A 154 -71.11 22.05 -67.66
C ALA A 154 -70.97 21.00 -66.55
N ARG A 155 -71.99 20.16 -66.31
CA ARG A 155 -71.90 19.02 -65.40
C ARG A 155 -70.89 17.98 -65.89
N ARG A 156 -70.90 17.64 -67.17
CA ARG A 156 -69.91 16.70 -67.73
C ARG A 156 -68.48 17.24 -67.62
N ARG A 157 -68.25 18.53 -67.92
CA ARG A 157 -66.94 19.18 -67.71
C ARG A 157 -66.55 19.25 -66.24
N ALA A 158 -67.50 19.53 -65.33
CA ALA A 158 -67.25 19.56 -63.90
C ALA A 158 -66.97 18.16 -63.32
N GLU A 159 -67.62 17.12 -63.84
CA GLU A 159 -67.36 15.73 -63.48
C GLU A 159 -66.01 15.25 -64.00
N GLU A 160 -65.67 15.54 -65.27
CA GLU A 160 -64.35 15.28 -65.86
C GLU A 160 -63.24 16.05 -65.12
N GLU A 161 -63.48 17.29 -64.71
CA GLU A 161 -62.53 18.08 -63.94
C GLU A 161 -62.41 17.58 -62.48
N ALA A 162 -63.52 17.18 -61.86
CA ALA A 162 -63.51 16.57 -60.54
C ALA A 162 -62.84 15.19 -60.53
N GLU A 163 -62.98 14.41 -61.60
CA GLU A 163 -62.26 13.15 -61.81
C GLU A 163 -60.77 13.40 -62.03
N LYS A 164 -60.39 14.36 -62.87
CA LYS A 164 -58.99 14.79 -63.03
C LYS A 164 -58.38 15.27 -61.71
N ARG A 165 -59.11 16.04 -60.90
CA ARG A 165 -58.66 16.50 -59.57
C ARG A 165 -58.53 15.33 -58.58
N ARG A 166 -59.43 14.35 -58.62
CA ARG A 166 -59.33 13.14 -57.79
C ARG A 166 -58.12 12.28 -58.18
N ASN A 167 -57.92 12.05 -59.48
CA ASN A 167 -56.76 11.31 -59.98
C ASN A 167 -55.45 12.05 -59.66
N ALA A 168 -55.40 13.38 -59.84
CA ALA A 168 -54.23 14.18 -59.48
C ALA A 168 -53.97 14.19 -57.96
N ALA A 169 -55.02 14.23 -57.13
CA ALA A 169 -54.89 14.13 -55.68
C ALA A 169 -54.41 12.75 -55.24
N GLU A 170 -54.91 11.67 -55.86
CA GLU A 170 -54.47 10.30 -55.59
C GLU A 170 -53.02 10.07 -56.03
N GLU A 171 -52.62 10.58 -57.20
CA GLU A 171 -51.24 10.55 -57.66
C GLU A 171 -50.32 11.33 -56.73
N ALA A 172 -50.72 12.53 -56.28
CA ALA A 172 -49.98 13.31 -55.30
C ALA A 172 -49.86 12.59 -53.96
N GLN A 173 -50.92 11.92 -53.49
CA GLN A 173 -50.90 11.13 -52.26
C GLN A 173 -49.96 9.93 -52.39
N ARG A 174 -49.99 9.21 -53.51
CA ARG A 174 -49.07 8.09 -53.80
C ARG A 174 -47.62 8.56 -53.93
N ALA A 175 -47.38 9.74 -54.52
CA ALA A 175 -46.05 10.33 -54.60
C ALA A 175 -45.51 10.70 -53.21
N TRP A 176 -46.35 11.32 -52.38
CA TRP A 176 -46.01 11.66 -50.99
C TRP A 176 -45.73 10.42 -50.14
N GLN A 177 -46.55 9.36 -50.25
CA GLN A 177 -46.30 8.08 -49.55
C GLN A 177 -44.99 7.43 -49.99
N ARG A 178 -44.68 7.41 -51.30
CA ARG A 178 -43.39 6.90 -51.80
C ARG A 178 -42.20 7.71 -51.29
N GLN A 179 -42.33 9.03 -51.18
CA GLN A 179 -41.29 9.87 -50.61
C GLN A 179 -41.07 9.59 -49.13
N GLN A 180 -42.15 9.43 -48.35
CA GLN A 180 -42.08 9.05 -46.94
C GLN A 180 -41.44 7.66 -46.74
N GLU A 181 -41.78 6.70 -47.59
CA GLU A 181 -41.20 5.36 -47.54
C GLU A 181 -39.70 5.36 -47.90
N GLN A 182 -39.31 6.13 -48.92
CA GLN A 182 -37.90 6.30 -49.29
C GLN A 182 -37.09 6.97 -48.18
N GLU A 183 -37.61 8.04 -47.58
CA GLU A 183 -36.94 8.72 -46.46
C GLU A 183 -36.86 7.81 -45.24
N ALA A 184 -37.92 7.07 -44.92
CA ALA A 184 -37.90 6.09 -43.82
C ALA A 184 -36.90 4.95 -44.08
N ALA A 185 -36.82 4.45 -45.32
CA ALA A 185 -35.86 3.42 -45.72
C ALA A 185 -34.42 3.94 -45.64
N GLU A 186 -34.15 5.17 -46.06
CA GLU A 186 -32.83 5.79 -45.95
C GLU A 186 -32.43 6.03 -44.48
N ARG A 187 -33.36 6.54 -43.66
CA ARG A 187 -33.16 6.69 -42.21
C ARG A 187 -32.86 5.35 -41.54
N ARG A 188 -33.53 4.27 -41.93
CA ARG A 188 -33.25 2.91 -41.44
C ARG A 188 -31.84 2.44 -41.83
N LYS A 189 -31.43 2.63 -43.08
CA LYS A 189 -30.07 2.28 -43.54
C LYS A 189 -28.99 3.06 -42.79
N LYS A 190 -29.17 4.37 -42.62
CA LYS A 190 -28.25 5.22 -41.84
C LYS A 190 -28.17 4.77 -40.38
N ALA A 191 -29.31 4.51 -39.74
CA ALA A 191 -29.35 4.03 -38.36
C ALA A 191 -28.69 2.64 -38.19
N GLU A 192 -28.83 1.75 -39.17
CA GLU A 192 -28.16 0.44 -39.16
C GLU A 192 -26.63 0.58 -39.34
N GLU A 193 -26.19 1.46 -40.24
CA GLU A 193 -24.76 1.74 -40.45
C GLU A 193 -24.12 2.38 -39.21
N GLU A 194 -24.81 3.34 -38.58
CA GLU A 194 -24.37 3.94 -37.31
C GLU A 194 -24.29 2.90 -36.19
N LYS A 195 -25.27 1.99 -36.08
CA LYS A 195 -25.22 0.87 -35.12
C LYS A 195 -24.03 -0.06 -35.39
N LYS A 196 -23.74 -0.39 -36.66
CA LYS A 196 -22.58 -1.20 -37.03
C LYS A 196 -21.26 -0.50 -36.68
N LYS A 197 -21.14 0.80 -36.95
CA LYS A 197 -19.98 1.61 -36.58
C LYS A 197 -19.80 1.69 -35.05
N ALA A 198 -20.88 1.93 -34.31
CA ALA A 198 -20.86 1.96 -32.85
C ALA A 198 -20.46 0.61 -32.25
N HIS A 199 -21.00 -0.50 -32.79
CA HIS A 199 -20.63 -1.84 -32.36
C HIS A 199 -19.15 -2.15 -32.64
N ALA A 200 -18.65 -1.86 -33.85
CA ALA A 200 -17.25 -2.09 -34.21
C ALA A 200 -16.29 -1.24 -33.35
N PHE A 201 -16.67 -0.01 -33.01
CA PHE A 201 -15.88 0.84 -32.11
C PHE A 201 -15.87 0.29 -30.68
N ALA A 202 -17.04 -0.10 -30.16
CA ALA A 202 -17.15 -0.71 -28.83
C ALA A 202 -16.36 -2.02 -28.72
N GLU A 203 -16.36 -2.83 -29.77
CA GLU A 203 -15.58 -4.07 -29.84
C GLU A 203 -14.07 -3.79 -29.83
N LYS A 204 -13.59 -2.82 -30.62
CA LYS A 204 -12.18 -2.40 -30.58
C LYS A 204 -11.76 -1.92 -29.19
N LEU A 205 -12.59 -1.13 -28.53
CA LEU A 205 -12.31 -0.64 -27.17
C LEU A 205 -12.24 -1.79 -26.16
N ARG A 206 -13.11 -2.80 -26.30
CA ARG A 206 -13.06 -4.03 -25.47
C ARG A 206 -11.79 -4.84 -25.72
N GLN A 207 -11.38 -5.00 -26.98
CA GLN A 207 -10.15 -5.71 -27.33
C GLN A 207 -8.90 -5.00 -26.80
N GLU A 208 -8.85 -3.67 -26.90
CA GLU A 208 -7.72 -2.88 -26.38
C GLU A 208 -7.65 -2.96 -24.85
N TYR A 209 -8.78 -2.81 -24.15
CA TYR A 209 -8.84 -2.97 -22.70
C TYR A 209 -8.41 -4.38 -22.26
N ALA A 210 -8.85 -5.42 -22.97
CA ALA A 210 -8.43 -6.80 -22.70
C ALA A 210 -6.92 -7.00 -22.89
N ARG A 211 -6.33 -6.39 -23.93
CA ARG A 211 -4.87 -6.42 -24.16
C ARG A 211 -4.10 -5.69 -23.08
N GLN A 212 -4.55 -4.50 -22.67
CA GLN A 212 -3.91 -3.73 -21.59
C GLN A 212 -3.96 -4.50 -20.26
N LYS A 213 -5.11 -5.08 -19.93
CA LYS A 213 -5.28 -5.90 -18.73
C LYS A 213 -4.36 -7.14 -18.75
N ALA A 214 -4.30 -7.86 -19.87
CA ALA A 214 -3.41 -9.02 -20.01
C ALA A 214 -1.92 -8.63 -19.87
N ALA A 215 -1.51 -7.50 -20.44
CA ALA A 215 -0.14 -7.00 -20.35
C ALA A 215 0.21 -6.51 -18.92
N GLU A 216 -0.75 -5.99 -18.16
CA GLU A 216 -0.56 -5.65 -16.76
C GLU A 216 -0.44 -6.90 -15.87
N GLU A 217 -1.33 -7.88 -16.05
CA GLU A 217 -1.27 -9.16 -15.35
C GLU A 217 0.06 -9.89 -15.63
N GLU A 218 0.55 -9.88 -16.87
CA GLU A 218 1.86 -10.46 -17.20
C GLU A 218 3.02 -9.74 -16.50
N ARG A 219 2.99 -8.40 -16.46
CA ARG A 219 3.99 -7.59 -15.75
C ARG A 219 3.99 -7.89 -14.25
N GLN A 220 2.81 -8.00 -13.64
CA GLN A 220 2.67 -8.37 -12.23
C GLN A 220 3.23 -9.77 -11.96
N ARG A 221 2.87 -10.77 -12.77
CA ARG A 221 3.42 -12.14 -12.64
C ARG A 221 4.92 -12.20 -12.82
N LYS A 222 5.49 -11.40 -13.72
CA LYS A 222 6.95 -11.33 -13.90
C LYS A 222 7.63 -10.67 -12.70
N TYR A 223 7.05 -9.61 -12.15
CA TYR A 223 7.54 -8.95 -10.95
C TYR A 223 7.51 -9.88 -9.73
N GLU A 224 6.42 -10.61 -9.52
CA GLU A 224 6.28 -11.59 -8.44
C GLU A 224 7.32 -12.72 -8.55
N ARG A 225 7.46 -13.32 -9.74
CA ARG A 225 8.50 -14.35 -9.97
C ARG A 225 9.91 -13.84 -9.68
N ASN A 226 10.25 -12.64 -10.14
CA ASN A 226 11.55 -12.05 -9.88
C ASN A 226 11.77 -11.79 -8.38
N ARG A 227 10.73 -11.34 -7.67
CA ARG A 227 10.79 -11.09 -6.23
C ARG A 227 10.97 -12.40 -5.44
N GLU A 228 10.27 -13.46 -5.81
CA GLU A 228 10.44 -14.80 -5.22
C GLU A 228 11.83 -15.36 -5.49
N GLU A 229 12.35 -15.21 -6.71
CA GLU A 229 13.69 -15.65 -7.07
C GLU A 229 14.77 -14.90 -6.28
N GLN A 230 14.63 -13.58 -6.13
CA GLN A 230 15.52 -12.78 -5.29
C GLN A 230 15.48 -13.21 -3.83
N LYS A 231 14.29 -13.47 -3.29
CA LYS A 231 14.13 -13.96 -1.92
C LYS A 231 14.83 -15.32 -1.74
N ARG A 232 14.64 -16.26 -2.67
CA ARG A 232 15.31 -17.57 -2.65
C ARG A 232 16.83 -17.45 -2.69
N LYS A 233 17.37 -16.59 -3.55
CA LYS A 233 18.82 -16.34 -3.66
C LYS A 233 19.40 -15.74 -2.38
N GLU A 234 18.65 -14.85 -1.73
CA GLU A 234 19.08 -14.26 -0.46
C GLU A 234 19.05 -15.29 0.68
N GLU A 235 18.00 -16.12 0.77
CA GLU A 235 17.92 -17.21 1.74
C GLU A 235 19.05 -18.24 1.54
N GLU A 236 19.38 -18.58 0.29
CA GLU A 236 20.50 -19.48 -0.03
C GLU A 236 21.84 -18.89 0.42
N LYS A 237 22.13 -17.63 0.11
CA LYS A 237 23.34 -16.93 0.57
C LYS A 237 23.44 -16.86 2.09
N GLN A 238 22.33 -16.62 2.78
CA GLN A 238 22.30 -16.60 4.24
C GLN A 238 22.61 -17.98 4.82
N ARG A 239 22.06 -19.04 4.24
CA ARG A 239 22.37 -20.43 4.64
C ARG A 239 23.84 -20.76 4.42
N GLU A 240 24.40 -20.44 3.25
CA GLU A 240 25.82 -20.66 2.97
C GLU A 240 26.73 -19.90 3.94
N ALA A 241 26.40 -18.65 4.25
CA ALA A 241 27.15 -17.83 5.20
C ALA A 241 27.08 -18.40 6.63
N GLU A 242 25.92 -18.91 7.05
CA GLU A 242 25.74 -19.56 8.35
C GLU A 242 26.54 -20.87 8.43
N GLU A 243 26.49 -21.70 7.40
CA GLU A 243 27.26 -22.96 7.34
C GLU A 243 28.77 -22.69 7.37
N LEU A 244 29.25 -21.69 6.63
CA LEU A 244 30.66 -21.29 6.67
C LEU A 244 31.06 -20.76 8.05
N ALA A 245 30.21 -19.96 8.71
CA ALA A 245 30.46 -19.47 10.05
C ALA A 245 30.50 -20.62 11.07
N LYS A 246 29.61 -21.60 10.95
CA LYS A 246 29.60 -22.81 11.78
C LYS A 246 30.86 -23.65 11.56
N ALA A 247 31.28 -23.85 10.31
CA ALA A 247 32.50 -24.58 9.97
C ALA A 247 33.75 -23.90 10.56
N LYS A 248 33.84 -22.56 10.47
CA LYS A 248 34.93 -21.79 11.10
C LYS A 248 34.95 -21.95 12.61
N ARG A 249 33.79 -21.85 13.29
CA ARG A 249 33.71 -22.06 14.76
C ARG A 249 34.15 -23.46 15.17
N MET A 250 33.74 -24.49 14.42
CA MET A 250 34.16 -25.87 14.67
C MET A 250 35.67 -26.05 14.48
N LYS A 251 36.23 -25.47 13.42
CA LYS A 251 37.67 -25.49 13.16
C LYS A 251 38.45 -24.79 14.29
N ASP A 252 38.06 -23.59 14.69
CA ASP A 252 38.71 -22.84 15.77
C ASP A 252 38.67 -23.60 17.09
N THR A 253 37.57 -24.32 17.36
CA THR A 253 37.44 -25.14 18.56
C THR A 253 38.40 -26.32 18.50
N LYS A 254 38.45 -27.02 17.37
CA LYS A 254 39.37 -28.14 17.16
C LYS A 254 40.84 -27.70 17.29
N ASP A 255 41.21 -26.58 16.68
CA ASP A 255 42.57 -26.05 16.75
C ASP A 255 42.97 -25.74 18.21
N LYS A 256 42.06 -25.18 19.02
CA LYS A 256 42.28 -24.95 20.45
C LYS A 256 42.41 -26.26 21.25
N GLN A 257 41.61 -27.28 20.93
CA GLN A 257 41.71 -28.61 21.57
C GLN A 257 43.06 -29.27 21.25
N ASP A 258 43.52 -29.16 20.00
CA ASP A 258 44.83 -29.63 19.59
C ASP A 258 45.96 -28.91 20.33
N ILE A 259 45.83 -27.59 20.53
CA ILE A 259 46.78 -26.80 21.34
C ILE A 259 46.82 -27.31 22.79
N VAL A 260 45.68 -27.53 23.44
CA VAL A 260 45.63 -28.08 24.81
C VAL A 260 46.26 -29.47 24.88
N THR A 261 46.00 -30.31 23.89
CA THR A 261 46.57 -31.67 23.81
C THR A 261 48.09 -31.63 23.65
N ARG A 262 48.60 -30.76 22.78
CA ARG A 262 50.04 -30.52 22.62
C ARG A 262 50.67 -29.97 23.89
N TYR A 263 50.04 -28.99 24.53
CA TYR A 263 50.49 -28.44 25.82
C TYR A 263 50.69 -29.55 26.86
N ARG A 264 49.70 -30.44 27.03
CA ARG A 264 49.81 -31.57 27.98
C ARG A 264 50.97 -32.51 27.64
N ARG A 265 51.18 -32.82 26.35
CA ARG A 265 52.32 -33.63 25.91
C ARG A 265 53.64 -32.92 26.22
N SER A 266 53.78 -31.65 25.87
CA SER A 266 54.99 -30.86 26.14
C SER A 266 55.25 -30.70 27.64
N CYS A 267 54.21 -30.65 28.48
CA CYS A 267 54.35 -30.68 29.94
C CYS A 267 55.03 -31.96 30.44
N ILE A 268 54.62 -33.11 29.92
CA ILE A 268 55.23 -34.41 30.27
C ILE A 268 56.70 -34.44 29.83
N GLU A 269 57.00 -34.01 28.60
CA GLU A 269 58.38 -33.99 28.09
C GLU A 269 59.27 -33.02 28.85
N PHE A 270 58.75 -31.85 29.21
CA PHE A 270 59.44 -30.87 30.05
C PHE A 270 59.71 -31.43 31.46
N ASP A 271 58.76 -32.16 32.04
CA ASP A 271 58.91 -32.74 33.37
C ASP A 271 59.96 -33.84 33.42
N LYS A 272 60.09 -34.65 32.35
CA LYS A 272 61.12 -35.70 32.20
C LYS A 272 62.55 -35.14 32.18
N VAL A 273 62.75 -33.88 31.80
CA VAL A 273 64.08 -33.25 31.80
C VAL A 273 64.53 -33.02 33.25
N SER A 274 65.53 -33.76 33.72
CA SER A 274 66.05 -33.59 35.09
C SER A 274 66.74 -32.23 35.28
N ARG A 275 67.60 -31.83 34.33
CA ARG A 275 68.31 -30.55 34.33
C ARG A 275 68.66 -30.11 32.89
N PHE A 276 68.49 -28.83 32.60
CA PHE A 276 68.91 -28.21 31.35
C PHE A 276 70.42 -27.91 31.38
N SER A 277 71.10 -28.17 30.27
CA SER A 277 72.55 -28.05 30.11
C SER A 277 72.88 -27.36 28.79
N ASP A 278 74.16 -27.11 28.51
CA ASP A 278 74.57 -26.49 27.24
C ASP A 278 74.22 -27.34 26.01
N MET A 279 74.11 -28.67 26.17
CA MET A 279 73.68 -29.58 25.11
C MET A 279 72.15 -29.60 24.92
N ARG A 280 71.39 -29.24 25.96
CA ARG A 280 69.93 -29.20 25.95
C ARG A 280 69.47 -27.92 26.64
N ARG A 281 69.58 -26.82 25.91
CA ARG A 281 69.22 -25.48 26.40
C ARG A 281 67.72 -25.30 26.42
N ALA A 282 67.23 -24.58 27.42
CA ALA A 282 65.87 -24.08 27.41
C ALA A 282 65.72 -23.02 26.30
N SER A 283 64.54 -22.98 25.71
CA SER A 283 64.12 -21.98 24.72
C SER A 283 62.61 -21.83 24.79
N PHE A 284 62.09 -20.74 24.22
CA PHE A 284 60.64 -20.48 24.19
C PHE A 284 59.83 -21.60 23.53
N THR A 285 60.40 -22.37 22.60
CA THR A 285 59.73 -23.49 21.94
C THR A 285 59.73 -24.78 22.78
N THR A 286 60.72 -24.95 23.66
CA THR A 286 60.83 -26.13 24.53
C THR A 286 60.01 -26.05 25.82
N ILE A 287 59.69 -24.84 26.28
CA ILE A 287 58.90 -24.64 27.50
C ILE A 287 57.41 -24.71 27.14
N PRO A 288 56.61 -25.51 27.87
CA PRO A 288 55.22 -25.74 27.53
C PRO A 288 54.32 -24.59 28.00
N TRP A 289 54.32 -23.44 27.33
CA TRP A 289 53.55 -22.26 27.75
C TRP A 289 52.03 -22.47 27.71
N PRO A 290 51.27 -22.09 28.77
CA PRO A 290 49.82 -22.25 28.82
C PRO A 290 49.11 -21.10 28.08
N VAL A 291 49.21 -21.07 26.74
CA VAL A 291 48.57 -20.05 25.88
C VAL A 291 47.83 -20.73 24.72
N LEU A 292 46.75 -20.13 24.22
CA LEU A 292 45.98 -20.64 23.06
C LEU A 292 46.69 -20.31 21.72
N ARG A 293 47.98 -20.62 21.62
CA ARG A 293 48.82 -20.45 20.44
C ARG A 293 49.70 -21.69 20.22
N THR A 294 50.11 -21.92 18.97
CA THR A 294 51.05 -22.99 18.61
C THR A 294 52.46 -22.65 19.09
N GLN A 295 53.15 -23.61 19.73
CA GLN A 295 54.48 -23.41 20.34
C GLN A 295 55.53 -22.82 19.37
N ASP A 296 55.46 -23.17 18.10
CA ASP A 296 56.40 -22.70 17.07
C ASP A 296 56.27 -21.20 16.75
N ALA A 297 55.14 -20.59 17.14
CA ALA A 297 54.83 -19.19 16.86
C ALA A 297 54.80 -18.31 18.11
N ILE A 298 55.10 -18.85 19.30
CA ILE A 298 55.01 -18.09 20.55
C ILE A 298 56.18 -17.10 20.63
N THR A 299 55.83 -15.82 20.73
CA THR A 299 56.76 -14.75 21.06
C THR A 299 56.70 -14.40 22.55
N PRO A 300 57.77 -13.84 23.15
CA PRO A 300 57.76 -13.44 24.56
C PRO A 300 56.61 -12.47 24.90
N SER A 301 56.24 -11.60 23.98
CA SER A 301 55.15 -10.62 24.14
C SER A 301 53.75 -11.24 24.21
N GLU A 302 53.58 -12.45 23.68
CA GLU A 302 52.30 -13.18 23.73
C GLU A 302 52.12 -13.97 25.03
N ILE A 303 53.14 -14.01 25.89
CA ILE A 303 53.05 -14.61 27.23
C ILE A 303 52.63 -13.52 28.21
N SER A 304 51.37 -13.10 28.09
CA SER A 304 50.73 -12.15 29.00
C SER A 304 49.79 -12.86 29.96
N TRP A 305 49.48 -12.21 31.08
CA TRP A 305 48.52 -12.68 32.06
C TRP A 305 47.17 -13.09 31.44
N GLU A 306 46.63 -12.25 30.55
CA GLU A 306 45.35 -12.46 29.89
C GLU A 306 45.33 -13.72 29.03
N PHE A 307 46.42 -14.03 28.32
CA PHE A 307 46.50 -15.24 27.50
C PHE A 307 46.54 -16.52 28.33
N VAL A 308 47.17 -16.46 29.51
CA VAL A 308 47.21 -17.58 30.47
C VAL A 308 45.81 -17.83 31.06
N GLU A 309 45.11 -16.78 31.46
CA GLU A 309 43.72 -16.89 31.94
C GLU A 309 42.80 -17.47 30.87
N LYS A 310 42.87 -16.95 29.63
CA LYS A 310 42.08 -17.47 28.49
C LYS A 310 42.34 -18.94 28.23
N PHE A 311 43.61 -19.39 28.36
CA PHE A 311 43.96 -20.79 28.22
C PHE A 311 43.30 -21.66 29.29
N PHE A 312 43.43 -21.28 30.57
CA PHE A 312 42.87 -22.08 31.66
C PHE A 312 41.33 -22.05 31.70
N HIS A 313 40.70 -20.94 31.32
CA HIS A 313 39.26 -20.90 31.09
C HIS A 313 38.83 -21.89 30.00
N PHE A 314 39.50 -21.88 28.85
CA PHE A 314 39.20 -22.84 27.79
C PHE A 314 39.40 -24.30 28.24
N VAL A 315 40.45 -24.58 29.01
CA VAL A 315 40.70 -25.92 29.59
C VAL A 315 39.56 -26.33 30.54
N LYS A 316 39.09 -25.41 31.40
CA LYS A 316 37.97 -25.66 32.31
C LYS A 316 36.70 -26.04 31.55
N ASP A 317 36.39 -25.29 30.49
CA ASP A 317 35.20 -25.52 29.67
C ASP A 317 35.31 -26.81 28.84
N PHE A 318 36.51 -27.13 28.34
CA PHE A 318 36.73 -28.29 27.46
C PHE A 318 36.92 -29.62 28.20
N LEU A 319 37.75 -29.65 29.25
CA LEU A 319 38.11 -30.87 29.98
C LEU A 319 37.34 -31.05 31.30
N GLY A 320 36.59 -30.02 31.71
CA GLY A 320 35.85 -30.00 32.97
C GLY A 320 36.69 -29.56 34.18
N PRO A 321 36.02 -29.24 35.31
CA PRO A 321 36.64 -28.60 36.47
C PRO A 321 37.65 -29.48 37.20
N ALA A 322 37.44 -30.80 37.25
CA ALA A 322 38.35 -31.73 37.93
C ALA A 322 39.71 -31.82 37.22
N VAL A 323 39.70 -31.98 35.89
CA VAL A 323 40.92 -32.03 35.08
C VAL A 323 41.61 -30.67 35.06
N HIS A 324 40.85 -29.58 34.96
CA HIS A 324 41.37 -28.22 35.06
C HIS A 324 42.13 -28.00 36.38
N ARG A 325 41.56 -28.41 37.52
CA ARG A 325 42.21 -28.30 38.82
C ARG A 325 43.55 -29.04 38.87
N SER A 326 43.56 -30.31 38.46
CA SER A 326 44.79 -31.11 38.43
C SER A 326 45.85 -30.46 37.52
N LEU A 327 45.45 -29.97 36.35
CA LEU A 327 46.37 -29.30 35.42
C LEU A 327 46.93 -28.00 36.00
N LEU A 328 46.12 -27.23 36.74
CA LEU A 328 46.52 -25.98 37.39
C LEU A 328 47.48 -26.22 38.56
N GLU A 329 47.25 -27.27 39.36
CA GLU A 329 48.16 -27.70 40.44
C GLU A 329 49.53 -28.11 39.88
N ASP A 330 49.54 -28.88 38.78
CA ASP A 330 50.77 -29.30 38.12
C ASP A 330 51.49 -28.11 37.47
N ALA A 331 50.75 -27.20 36.84
CA ALA A 331 51.30 -25.98 36.27
C ALA A 331 51.93 -25.10 37.36
N ARG A 332 51.27 -24.93 38.52
CA ARG A 332 51.81 -24.16 39.66
C ARG A 332 53.15 -24.72 40.14
N LYS A 333 53.27 -26.05 40.23
CA LYS A 333 54.55 -26.71 40.55
C LYS A 333 55.58 -26.50 39.43
N ARG A 334 55.18 -26.62 38.16
CA ARG A 334 56.06 -26.54 36.98
C ARG A 334 56.65 -25.15 36.77
N TYR A 335 55.87 -24.11 37.02
CA TYR A 335 56.25 -22.70 36.88
C TYR A 335 56.72 -22.06 38.19
N HIS A 336 57.05 -22.87 39.20
CA HIS A 336 57.60 -22.36 40.46
C HIS A 336 59.06 -21.90 40.26
N PRO A 337 59.46 -20.69 40.71
CA PRO A 337 60.83 -20.19 40.55
C PRO A 337 61.90 -21.17 41.06
N ASN A 338 61.71 -21.73 42.26
CA ASN A 338 62.63 -22.75 42.81
C ASN A 338 62.79 -23.98 41.91
N ARG A 339 61.72 -24.43 41.24
CA ARG A 339 61.80 -25.60 40.35
C ARG A 339 62.57 -25.25 39.07
N TRP A 340 62.39 -24.05 38.54
CA TRP A 340 63.15 -23.55 37.40
C TRP A 340 64.63 -23.39 37.71
N ALA A 341 64.96 -22.88 38.91
CA ALA A 341 66.34 -22.80 39.40
C ALA A 341 66.97 -24.20 39.54
N ALA A 342 66.26 -25.17 40.16
CA ALA A 342 66.74 -26.54 40.31
C ALA A 342 66.99 -27.24 38.97
N LYS A 343 66.11 -27.01 37.98
CA LYS A 343 66.26 -27.54 36.62
C LYS A 343 67.26 -26.75 35.77
N ASN A 344 67.84 -25.65 36.26
CA ASN A 344 68.77 -24.80 35.51
C ASN A 344 68.16 -24.22 34.21
N VAL A 345 66.85 -23.94 34.19
CA VAL A 345 66.11 -23.50 32.98
C VAL A 345 66.69 -22.19 32.44
N VAL A 346 66.68 -21.14 33.25
CA VAL A 346 67.06 -19.76 32.87
C VAL A 346 68.55 -19.67 32.54
N ASN A 347 69.42 -20.27 33.35
CA ASN A 347 70.87 -20.22 33.16
C ASN A 347 71.37 -21.02 31.94
N SER A 348 70.59 -21.98 31.43
CA SER A 348 70.95 -22.73 30.21
C SER A 348 70.83 -21.90 28.92
N VAL A 349 70.16 -20.74 28.97
CA VAL A 349 70.01 -19.82 27.83
C VAL A 349 71.27 -18.98 27.66
N VAL A 350 71.82 -18.94 26.44
CA VAL A 350 73.07 -18.20 26.14
C VAL A 350 72.85 -16.71 26.10
N SER A 351 71.81 -16.25 25.41
CA SER A 351 71.53 -14.83 25.24
C SER A 351 71.03 -14.23 26.55
N LYS A 352 71.68 -13.16 27.02
CA LYS A 352 71.26 -12.42 28.22
C LYS A 352 69.85 -11.85 28.04
N VAL A 353 69.53 -11.32 26.86
CA VAL A 353 68.21 -10.76 26.55
C VAL A 353 67.13 -11.85 26.58
N GLU A 354 67.40 -13.00 25.96
CA GLU A 354 66.45 -14.13 25.97
C GLU A 354 66.25 -14.66 27.39
N ARG A 355 67.32 -14.68 28.21
CA ARG A 355 67.26 -15.07 29.61
C ARG A 355 66.33 -14.17 30.44
N GLU A 356 66.49 -12.85 30.30
CA GLU A 356 65.64 -11.85 30.98
C GLU A 356 64.17 -11.99 30.53
N GLN A 357 63.94 -12.17 29.23
CA GLN A 357 62.60 -12.41 28.68
C GLN A 357 61.99 -13.72 29.22
N LEU A 358 62.78 -14.79 29.29
CA LEU A 358 62.34 -16.10 29.76
C LEU A 358 61.94 -16.06 31.23
N GLU A 359 62.76 -15.40 32.06
CA GLU A 359 62.50 -15.21 33.48
C GLU A 359 61.26 -14.34 33.71
N SER A 360 61.14 -13.23 32.98
CA SER A 360 59.94 -12.37 33.04
C SER A 360 58.68 -13.15 32.67
N ALA A 361 58.68 -13.86 31.54
CA ALA A 361 57.54 -14.67 31.09
C ALA A 361 57.18 -15.78 32.08
N GLY A 362 58.18 -16.48 32.63
CA GLY A 362 58.01 -17.49 33.67
C GLY A 362 57.34 -16.93 34.92
N ASN A 363 57.78 -15.74 35.37
CA ASN A 363 57.20 -15.06 36.53
C ASN A 363 55.76 -14.63 36.26
N THR A 364 55.46 -14.05 35.09
CA THR A 364 54.09 -13.69 34.69
C THR A 364 53.16 -14.89 34.71
N VAL A 365 53.57 -16.02 34.13
CA VAL A 365 52.78 -17.26 34.12
C VAL A 365 52.58 -17.81 35.53
N SER A 366 53.63 -17.81 36.35
CA SER A 366 53.57 -18.29 37.74
C SER A 366 52.57 -17.47 38.57
N GLN A 367 52.61 -16.15 38.46
CA GLN A 367 51.70 -15.25 39.16
C GLN A 367 50.26 -15.40 38.65
N ALA A 368 50.04 -15.47 37.33
CA ALA A 368 48.72 -15.68 36.75
C ALA A 368 48.10 -16.99 37.23
N ILE A 369 48.86 -18.09 37.21
CA ILE A 369 48.41 -19.39 37.73
C ILE A 369 48.03 -19.31 39.21
N ASN A 370 48.84 -18.64 40.04
CA ASN A 370 48.54 -18.48 41.47
C ASN A 370 47.25 -17.69 41.70
N SER A 371 47.02 -16.64 40.92
CA SER A 371 45.78 -15.86 40.96
C SER A 371 44.58 -16.71 40.57
N ILE A 372 44.61 -17.36 39.39
CA ILE A 372 43.53 -18.25 38.91
C ILE A 372 43.23 -19.34 39.94
N PHE A 373 44.29 -19.91 40.55
CA PHE A 373 44.16 -20.91 41.60
C PHE A 373 43.41 -20.33 42.80
N SER A 374 43.82 -19.18 43.33
CA SER A 374 43.15 -18.56 44.47
C SER A 374 41.68 -18.20 44.22
N THR A 375 41.35 -17.73 43.01
CA THR A 375 39.98 -17.35 42.64
C THR A 375 39.08 -18.56 42.38
N SER A 376 39.61 -19.69 41.93
CA SER A 376 38.80 -20.86 41.56
C SER A 376 38.30 -21.69 42.75
N PHE A 377 38.75 -21.39 43.99
CA PHE A 377 38.38 -22.13 45.21
C PHE A 377 37.59 -21.32 46.23
N LEU A 378 37.22 -20.09 45.86
CA LEU A 378 36.18 -19.32 46.54
C LEU A 378 34.86 -19.54 45.79
#